data_AF-A0A368YU08-F1
#
_entry.id   AF-A0A368YU08-F1
#
_cell.length_a   1.000
_cell.length_b   1.000
_cell.length_c   1.000
_cell.angle_alpha   90.00
_cell.angle_beta   90.00
_cell.angle_gamma   90.00
#
_symmetry.space_group_name_H-M   'P 1'
#
loop_
_entity.id
_entity.type
_entity.pdbx_description
1 polymer ?
#
loop_
_entity_poly.entity_id
_entity_poly.type
_entity_poly.pdbx_seq_one_letter_code
_entity_poly.pdbx_strand_id
1 'polypeptide(L)'
;MFSFAERLMLFNQYEILKKLDPQKSSLYSRHQEVVEKGFESLYEDLGISTTTLSKEEAQEMDDILALFRAIKTSSGGAASNVPGKTAFVGFGSSQPDERFAYADFLSNILKFPLEISNSPDNRPELQLEKYRTMLKRWDEIGRKRELSPDQIEHLVA
;
A
#
# COMPACT_ATOMS: atom_id res chain seq x y z
N MET A 1 -16.24 -11.33 -15.62
CA MET A 1 -17.17 -10.91 -16.69
C MET A 1 -18.38 -10.25 -16.05
N PHE A 2 -18.73 -9.04 -16.46
CA PHE A 2 -19.93 -8.35 -15.97
C PHE A 2 -21.20 -8.90 -16.62
N SER A 3 -22.25 -9.07 -15.83
CA SER A 3 -23.61 -9.34 -16.28
C SER A 3 -24.18 -8.16 -17.08
N PHE A 4 -25.26 -8.40 -17.83
CA PHE A 4 -25.98 -7.34 -18.54
C PHE A 4 -26.42 -6.21 -17.59
N ALA A 5 -26.92 -6.56 -16.41
CA ALA A 5 -27.38 -5.58 -15.42
C ALA A 5 -26.23 -4.70 -14.90
N GLU A 6 -25.07 -5.29 -14.63
CA GLU A 6 -23.87 -4.55 -14.21
C GLU A 6 -23.36 -3.61 -15.32
N ARG A 7 -23.34 -4.06 -16.58
CA ARG A 7 -22.94 -3.21 -17.72
C ARG A 7 -23.90 -2.06 -17.93
N LEU A 8 -25.21 -2.29 -17.82
CA LEU A 8 -26.23 -1.25 -17.91
C LEU A 8 -26.09 -0.23 -16.77
N MET A 9 -25.78 -0.69 -15.56
CA MET A 9 -25.54 0.18 -14.41
C MET A 9 -24.29 1.06 -14.63
N LEU A 10 -23.17 0.48 -15.06
CA LEU A 10 -21.95 1.22 -15.38
C LEU A 10 -22.17 2.22 -16.53
N PHE A 11 -22.88 1.81 -17.58
CA PHE A 11 -23.24 2.69 -18.70
C PHE A 11 -23.99 3.94 -18.19
N ASN A 12 -25.00 3.75 -17.34
CA ASN A 12 -25.75 4.85 -16.75
C ASN A 12 -24.89 5.72 -15.82
N GLN A 13 -23.96 5.13 -15.07
CA GLN A 13 -23.02 5.89 -14.23
C GLN A 13 -22.10 6.78 -15.07
N TYR A 14 -21.56 6.28 -16.19
CA TYR A 14 -20.75 7.10 -17.09
C TYR A 14 -21.57 8.21 -17.76
N GLU A 15 -22.84 7.97 -18.12
CA GLU A 15 -23.75 9.05 -18.56
C GLU A 15 -23.89 10.18 -17.54
N ILE A 16 -24.05 9.82 -16.26
CA ILE A 16 -24.16 10.78 -15.17
C ILE A 16 -22.82 11.52 -14.99
N LEU A 17 -21.69 10.82 -14.99
CA LEU A 17 -20.36 11.40 -14.81
C LEU A 17 -19.99 12.39 -15.94
N LYS A 18 -20.37 12.12 -17.20
CA LYS A 18 -20.21 13.08 -18.30
C LYS A 18 -20.89 14.43 -18.04
N LYS A 19 -22.02 14.41 -17.32
CA LYS A 19 -22.77 15.63 -16.96
C LYS A 19 -22.18 16.33 -15.73
N LEU A 20 -21.70 15.56 -14.76
CA LEU A 20 -21.14 16.09 -13.50
C LEU A 20 -19.71 16.62 -13.66
N ASP A 21 -18.91 15.99 -14.53
CA ASP A 21 -17.52 16.35 -14.78
C ASP A 21 -17.24 16.39 -16.29
N PRO A 22 -17.68 17.45 -16.99
CA PRO A 22 -17.53 17.57 -18.45
C PRO A 22 -16.07 17.55 -18.92
N GLN A 23 -15.12 17.94 -18.06
CA GLN A 23 -13.69 17.93 -18.40
C GLN A 23 -13.17 16.52 -18.68
N LYS A 24 -13.76 15.50 -18.04
CA LYS A 24 -13.45 14.09 -18.26
C LYS A 24 -14.46 13.37 -19.17
N SER A 25 -15.33 14.10 -19.86
CA SER A 25 -16.38 13.51 -20.71
C SER A 25 -15.85 12.53 -21.75
N SER A 26 -14.68 12.81 -22.36
CA SER A 26 -14.01 11.90 -23.29
C SER A 26 -13.63 10.56 -22.64
N LEU A 27 -13.07 10.60 -21.42
CA LEU A 27 -12.71 9.40 -20.65
C LEU A 27 -13.94 8.56 -20.34
N TYR A 28 -15.01 9.19 -19.85
CA TYR A 28 -16.25 8.49 -19.52
C TYR A 28 -16.94 7.94 -20.77
N SER A 29 -16.91 8.64 -21.90
CA SER A 29 -17.47 8.15 -23.17
C SER A 29 -16.75 6.87 -23.64
N ARG A 30 -15.42 6.84 -23.52
CA ARG A 30 -14.62 5.64 -23.81
C ARG A 30 -15.00 4.47 -22.90
N HIS A 31 -15.08 4.69 -21.59
CA HIS A 31 -15.47 3.63 -20.65
C HIS A 31 -16.90 3.14 -20.87
N GLN A 32 -17.80 4.05 -21.23
CA GLN A 32 -19.17 3.73 -21.56
C GLN A 32 -19.27 2.81 -22.78
N GLU A 33 -18.51 3.07 -23.85
CA GLU A 33 -18.46 2.21 -25.03
C GLU A 33 -17.93 0.80 -24.69
N VAL A 34 -16.88 0.72 -23.86
CA VAL A 34 -16.31 -0.55 -23.38
C VAL A 34 -17.37 -1.42 -22.70
N VAL A 35 -18.20 -0.85 -21.81
CA VAL A 35 -19.24 -1.62 -21.12
C VAL A 35 -20.48 -1.87 -22.01
N GLU A 36 -20.80 -0.99 -22.95
CA GLU A 36 -21.89 -1.18 -23.92
C GLU A 36 -21.61 -2.35 -24.86
N LYS A 37 -20.41 -2.39 -25.45
CA LYS A 37 -20.01 -3.41 -26.43
C LYS A 37 -19.50 -4.70 -25.79
N GLY A 38 -19.19 -4.67 -24.50
CA GLY A 38 -18.68 -5.83 -23.79
C GLY A 38 -17.23 -6.16 -24.16
N PHE A 39 -16.37 -5.15 -24.32
CA PHE A 39 -14.94 -5.37 -24.58
C PHE A 39 -14.21 -5.81 -23.31
N GLU A 40 -14.34 -7.07 -22.95
CA GLU A 40 -13.84 -7.62 -21.68
C GLU A 40 -12.33 -7.45 -21.50
N SER A 41 -11.56 -7.49 -22.59
CA SER A 41 -10.11 -7.24 -22.55
C SER A 41 -9.73 -5.82 -22.13
N LEU A 42 -10.70 -4.90 -22.08
CA LEU A 42 -10.53 -3.50 -21.68
C LEU A 42 -11.17 -3.20 -20.32
N TYR A 43 -11.64 -4.20 -19.57
CA TYR A 43 -12.27 -3.96 -18.27
C TYR A 43 -11.28 -3.51 -17.20
N GLU A 44 -10.01 -3.92 -17.31
CA GLU A 44 -8.95 -3.46 -16.40
C GLU A 44 -8.69 -1.95 -16.54
N ASP A 45 -8.93 -1.39 -17.72
CA ASP A 45 -8.79 0.05 -17.98
C ASP A 45 -9.90 0.91 -17.33
N LEU A 46 -10.95 0.30 -16.76
CA LEU A 46 -12.05 1.01 -16.10
C LEU A 46 -11.63 1.57 -14.72
N GLY A 47 -10.41 1.27 -14.26
CA GLY A 47 -9.81 1.86 -13.06
C GLY A 47 -10.19 1.18 -11.75
N ILE A 48 -10.63 -0.07 -11.80
CA ILE A 48 -10.92 -0.90 -10.62
C ILE A 48 -9.95 -2.07 -10.62
N SER A 49 -9.23 -2.26 -9.51
CA SER A 49 -8.34 -3.40 -9.36
C SER A 49 -9.11 -4.71 -9.47
N THR A 50 -8.56 -5.67 -10.22
CA THR A 50 -9.12 -7.02 -10.35
C THR A 50 -8.74 -7.91 -9.16
N THR A 51 -7.80 -7.45 -8.33
CA THR A 51 -7.36 -8.15 -7.13
C THR A 51 -7.90 -7.46 -5.89
N THR A 52 -7.96 -8.21 -4.79
CA THR A 52 -8.33 -7.68 -3.48
C THR A 52 -7.22 -7.99 -2.51
N LEU A 53 -6.91 -7.05 -1.63
CA LEU A 53 -6.07 -7.30 -0.48
C LEU A 53 -6.83 -8.15 0.55
N SER A 54 -6.29 -9.30 0.93
CA SER A 54 -6.88 -10.12 1.99
C SER A 54 -6.74 -9.46 3.37
N LYS A 55 -7.53 -9.91 4.35
CA LYS A 55 -7.44 -9.38 5.73
C LYS A 55 -6.10 -9.71 6.37
N GLU A 56 -5.58 -10.89 6.05
CA GLU A 56 -4.30 -11.40 6.54
C GLU A 56 -3.14 -10.55 6.01
N GLU A 57 -3.17 -10.20 4.71
CA GLU A 57 -2.17 -9.31 4.11
C GLU A 57 -2.27 -7.87 4.63
N ALA A 58 -3.50 -7.36 4.84
CA ALA A 58 -3.70 -6.05 5.46
C ALA A 58 -3.15 -6.02 6.90
N GLN A 59 -3.40 -7.07 7.68
CA GLN A 59 -2.89 -7.19 9.05
C GLN A 59 -1.36 -7.28 9.08
N GLU A 60 -0.73 -7.94 8.10
CA GLU A 60 0.73 -7.94 7.97
C GLU A 60 1.27 -6.51 7.78
N MET A 61 0.63 -5.71 6.93
CA MET A 61 1.03 -4.31 6.74
C MET A 61 0.82 -3.47 8.02
N ASP A 62 -0.29 -3.68 8.72
CA ASP A 62 -0.57 -3.01 10.01
C ASP A 62 0.50 -3.35 11.06
N ASP A 63 0.89 -4.62 11.16
CA ASP A 63 1.93 -5.09 12.08
C ASP A 63 3.29 -4.46 11.76
N ILE A 64 3.67 -4.38 10.47
CA ILE A 64 4.90 -3.71 10.02
C ILE A 64 4.89 -2.24 10.45
N LEU A 65 3.80 -1.52 10.19
CA LEU A 65 3.69 -0.11 10.57
C LEU A 65 3.71 0.08 12.09
N ALA A 66 3.11 -0.84 12.85
CA ALA A 66 3.13 -0.83 14.31
C ALA A 66 4.54 -1.03 14.87
N LEU A 67 5.32 -1.95 14.29
CA LEU A 67 6.72 -2.18 14.62
C LEU A 67 7.54 -0.89 14.43
N PHE A 68 7.46 -0.26 13.26
CA PHE A 68 8.20 0.98 13.00
C PHE A 68 7.75 2.14 13.88
N ARG A 69 6.46 2.17 14.28
CA ARG A 69 5.97 3.13 15.28
C ARG A 69 6.63 2.89 16.64
N ALA A 70 6.70 1.64 17.10
CA ALA A 70 7.35 1.30 18.37
C ALA A 70 8.84 1.69 18.37
N ILE A 71 9.56 1.41 17.27
CA ILE A 71 10.96 1.81 17.10
C ILE A 71 11.09 3.34 17.18
N LYS A 72 10.29 4.09 16.41
CA LYS A 72 10.35 5.55 16.35
C LYS A 72 10.02 6.21 17.70
N THR A 73 8.99 5.72 18.38
CA THR A 73 8.60 6.24 19.71
C THR A 73 9.72 5.98 20.73
N SER A 74 10.31 4.78 20.69
CA SER A 74 11.35 4.38 21.63
C SER A 74 12.70 5.06 21.39
N SER A 75 13.01 5.44 20.16
CA SER A 75 14.23 6.20 19.84
C SER A 75 14.12 7.69 20.17
N GLY A 76 12.98 8.15 20.72
CA GLY A 76 12.75 9.57 21.03
C GLY A 76 12.78 10.48 19.79
N GLY A 77 12.59 9.91 18.59
CA GLY A 77 12.79 10.61 17.33
C GLY A 77 14.26 10.87 16.97
N ALA A 78 15.23 10.47 17.81
CA ALA A 78 16.63 10.42 17.40
C ALA A 78 16.80 9.25 16.42
N ALA A 79 17.49 9.47 15.31
CA ALA A 79 17.94 8.37 14.47
C ALA A 79 18.82 7.46 15.35
N SER A 80 18.45 6.19 15.46
CA SER A 80 19.34 5.22 16.11
C SER A 80 20.70 5.27 15.43
N ASN A 81 21.79 4.90 16.12
CA ASN A 81 23.16 4.93 15.59
C ASN A 81 23.39 4.01 14.37
N VAL A 82 22.32 3.41 13.83
CA VAL A 82 22.26 2.62 12.61
C VAL A 82 21.43 3.39 11.56
N PRO A 83 22.05 4.30 10.78
CA PRO A 83 21.35 5.12 9.81
C PRO A 83 20.60 4.26 8.78
N GLY A 84 19.34 4.61 8.49
CA GLY A 84 18.53 3.98 7.44
C GLY A 84 17.95 2.59 7.75
N LYS A 85 18.21 2.01 8.93
CA LYS A 85 17.59 0.71 9.33
C LYS A 85 16.37 0.85 10.25
N THR A 86 16.22 1.97 10.96
CA THR A 86 15.13 2.20 11.93
C THR A 86 13.96 3.00 11.36
N ALA A 87 14.11 3.57 10.17
CA ALA A 87 13.05 4.29 9.47
C ALA A 87 12.27 3.33 8.56
N PHE A 88 10.96 3.56 8.45
CA PHE A 88 10.15 2.91 7.43
C PHE A 88 10.37 3.61 6.09
N VAL A 89 10.88 2.87 5.11
CA VAL A 89 11.23 3.42 3.78
C VAL A 89 10.20 3.06 2.69
N GLY A 90 9.08 2.46 3.10
CA GLY A 90 8.08 1.93 2.17
C GLY A 90 8.56 0.66 1.47
N PHE A 91 7.98 0.41 0.29
CA PHE A 91 8.26 -0.76 -0.55
C PHE A 91 8.78 -0.39 -1.96
N GLY A 92 9.13 0.89 -2.18
CA GLY A 92 9.62 1.37 -3.48
C GLY A 92 8.49 1.62 -4.49
N SER A 93 8.84 2.20 -5.66
CA SER A 93 7.90 2.62 -6.70
C SER A 93 7.61 1.55 -7.76
N SER A 94 8.21 0.36 -7.65
CA SER A 94 8.12 -0.66 -8.69
C SER A 94 7.12 -1.75 -8.32
N GLN A 95 5.93 -1.67 -8.92
CA GLN A 95 4.90 -2.71 -9.13
C GLN A 95 3.53 -2.39 -8.49
N PRO A 96 2.42 -2.71 -9.19
CA PRO A 96 1.06 -2.65 -8.67
C PRO A 96 0.77 -3.88 -7.80
N ASP A 97 1.32 -3.94 -6.58
CA ASP A 97 0.87 -4.88 -5.56
C ASP A 97 -0.01 -4.13 -4.54
N GLU A 98 -1.24 -4.62 -4.34
CA GLU A 98 -2.24 -4.00 -3.45
C GLU A 98 -1.73 -3.87 -2.00
N ARG A 99 -0.82 -4.73 -1.56
CA ARG A 99 -0.19 -4.63 -0.22
C ARG A 99 0.61 -3.36 -0.06
N PHE A 100 1.40 -3.02 -1.07
CA PHE A 100 2.26 -1.84 -1.03
C PHE A 100 1.43 -0.56 -1.18
N ALA A 101 0.42 -0.60 -2.06
CA ALA A 101 -0.57 0.49 -2.15
C ALA A 101 -1.31 0.73 -0.82
N TYR A 102 -1.66 -0.35 -0.10
CA TYR A 102 -2.28 -0.26 1.23
C TYR A 102 -1.34 0.30 2.30
N ALA A 103 -0.08 -0.16 2.33
CA ALA A 103 0.93 0.37 3.24
C ALA A 103 1.21 1.87 3.00
N ASP A 104 1.28 2.30 1.73
CA ASP A 104 1.43 3.71 1.35
C ASP A 104 0.20 4.53 1.77
N PHE A 105 -1.01 4.02 1.50
CA PHE A 105 -2.26 4.64 1.91
C PHE A 105 -2.31 4.84 3.43
N LEU A 106 -2.02 3.81 4.22
CA LEU A 106 -2.00 3.89 5.67
C LEU A 106 -0.89 4.81 6.19
N SER A 107 0.30 4.76 5.61
CA SER A 107 1.41 5.63 5.99
C SER A 107 1.06 7.10 5.80
N ASN A 108 0.38 7.44 4.70
CA ASN A 108 -0.13 8.78 4.44
C ASN A 108 -1.18 9.22 5.48
N ILE A 109 -2.13 8.36 5.83
CA ILE A 109 -3.15 8.65 6.86
C ILE A 109 -2.49 8.87 8.23
N LEU A 110 -1.56 7.98 8.59
CA LEU A 110 -0.87 7.99 9.88
C LEU A 110 0.23 9.04 9.95
N LYS A 111 0.47 9.79 8.87
CA LYS A 111 1.55 10.77 8.72
C LYS A 111 2.90 10.18 9.13
N PHE A 112 3.11 8.91 8.75
CA PHE A 112 4.39 8.25 8.98
C PHE A 112 5.42 8.91 8.08
N PRO A 113 6.55 9.42 8.60
CA PRO A 113 7.58 9.99 7.74
C PRO A 113 8.19 8.85 6.92
N LEU A 114 7.83 8.80 5.64
CA LEU A 114 8.51 7.95 4.67
C LEU A 114 9.84 8.60 4.34
N GLU A 115 10.93 8.00 4.81
CA GLU A 115 12.23 8.26 4.23
C GLU A 115 12.29 7.48 2.93
N ILE A 116 11.77 8.09 1.84
CA ILE A 116 11.75 7.46 0.53
C ILE A 116 13.20 7.15 0.14
N SER A 117 13.57 5.88 0.21
CA SER A 117 14.86 5.42 -0.28
C SER A 117 14.79 5.33 -1.79
N ASN A 118 15.53 6.22 -2.47
CA ASN A 118 15.74 6.18 -3.92
C ASN A 118 16.83 5.17 -4.32
N SER A 119 17.24 4.28 -3.40
CA SER A 119 18.22 3.24 -3.72
C SER A 119 17.64 2.26 -4.73
N PRO A 120 18.40 1.87 -5.78
CA PRO A 120 17.99 0.81 -6.70
C PRO A 120 17.77 -0.55 -6.00
N ASP A 121 18.24 -0.71 -4.75
CA ASP A 121 18.00 -1.89 -3.91
C ASP A 121 16.67 -1.84 -3.14
N ASN A 122 15.85 -0.81 -3.30
CA ASN A 122 14.53 -0.71 -2.66
C ASN A 122 13.47 -1.55 -3.41
N ARG A 123 13.78 -2.82 -3.65
CA ARG A 123 12.86 -3.77 -4.28
C ARG A 123 11.78 -4.18 -3.28
N PRO A 124 10.49 -4.10 -3.63
CA PRO A 124 9.40 -4.36 -2.69
C PRO A 124 9.49 -5.72 -1.99
N GLU A 125 9.86 -6.76 -2.73
CA GLU A 125 9.90 -8.13 -2.20
C GLU A 125 11.02 -8.28 -1.15
N LEU A 126 12.18 -7.65 -1.39
CA LEU A 126 13.30 -7.67 -0.44
C LEU A 126 12.98 -6.86 0.82
N GLN A 127 12.26 -5.74 0.68
CA GLN A 127 11.79 -4.97 1.84
C GLN A 127 10.78 -5.76 2.66
N LEU A 128 9.85 -6.45 2.00
CA LEU A 128 8.86 -7.28 2.69
C LEU A 128 9.51 -8.40 3.50
N GLU A 129 10.46 -9.13 2.92
CA GLU A 129 11.19 -10.19 3.65
C GLU A 129 12.02 -9.63 4.82
N LYS A 130 12.62 -8.45 4.63
CA LYS A 130 13.30 -7.75 5.73
C LYS A 130 12.31 -7.41 6.85
N TYR A 131 11.18 -6.79 6.55
CA TYR A 131 10.18 -6.43 7.56
C TYR A 131 9.59 -7.65 8.25
N ARG A 132 9.34 -8.75 7.53
CA ARG A 132 8.94 -10.04 8.11
C ARG A 132 9.97 -10.58 9.09
N THR A 133 11.26 -10.45 8.77
CA THR A 133 12.34 -10.85 9.70
C THR A 133 12.34 -9.99 10.95
N MET A 134 12.16 -8.68 10.81
CA MET A 134 12.05 -7.77 11.95
C MET A 134 10.80 -8.08 12.81
N LEU A 135 9.66 -8.40 12.18
CA LEU A 135 8.45 -8.81 12.88
C LEU A 135 8.65 -10.08 13.71
N LYS A 136 9.32 -11.11 13.15
CA LYS A 136 9.64 -12.33 13.91
C LYS A 136 10.46 -12.04 15.17
N ARG A 137 11.46 -11.17 15.06
CA ARG A 137 12.26 -10.73 16.23
C ARG A 137 11.44 -9.89 17.22
N TRP A 138 10.48 -9.11 16.72
CA TRP A 138 9.56 -8.36 17.57
C TRP A 138 8.59 -9.28 18.33
N ASP A 139 8.14 -10.35 17.69
CA ASP A 139 7.34 -11.41 18.31
C ASP A 139 8.13 -12.10 19.43
N GLU A 140 9.40 -12.41 19.21
CA GLU A 140 10.31 -13.03 20.21
C GLU A 140 10.46 -12.18 21.48
N ILE A 141 10.41 -10.85 21.36
CA ILE A 141 10.47 -9.93 22.51
C ILE A 141 9.09 -9.50 23.04
N GLY A 142 8.00 -10.09 22.53
CA GLY A 142 6.63 -9.90 23.00
C GLY A 142 5.93 -8.64 22.48
N ARG A 143 6.27 -8.16 21.27
CA ARG A 143 5.70 -6.97 20.63
C ARG A 143 5.64 -5.72 21.52
N LYS A 144 6.73 -5.48 22.27
CA LYS A 144 6.81 -4.33 23.19
C LYS A 144 6.67 -3.00 22.44
N ARG A 145 5.90 -2.08 23.03
CA ARG A 145 5.74 -0.71 22.52
C ARG A 145 6.93 0.19 22.86
N GLU A 146 7.52 -0.03 24.02
CA GLU A 146 8.73 0.65 24.49
C GLU A 146 9.90 -0.33 24.37
N LEU A 147 10.91 0.08 23.62
CA LEU A 147 12.07 -0.72 23.25
C LEU A 147 13.34 -0.07 23.80
N SER A 148 14.24 -0.87 24.37
CA SER A 148 15.59 -0.38 24.69
C SER A 148 16.45 -0.25 23.42
N PRO A 149 17.57 0.48 23.46
CA PRO A 149 18.52 0.54 22.35
C PRO A 149 18.96 -0.86 21.87
N ASP A 150 19.29 -1.76 22.79
CA ASP A 150 19.70 -3.14 22.47
C ASP A 150 18.58 -3.93 21.77
N GLN A 151 17.33 -3.71 22.17
CA GLN A 151 16.17 -4.33 21.52
C GLN A 151 15.97 -3.76 20.12
N ILE A 152 16.15 -2.46 19.91
CA ILE A 152 16.08 -1.85 18.58
C ILE A 152 17.19 -2.42 17.69
N GLU A 153 18.42 -2.55 18.19
CA GLU A 153 19.53 -3.15 17.46
C GLU A 153 19.24 -4.61 17.07
N HIS A 154 18.70 -5.40 17.99
CA HIS A 154 18.26 -6.77 17.71
C HIS A 154 17.21 -6.82 16.58
N LEU A 155 16.21 -5.92 16.60
CA LEU A 155 15.18 -5.86 15.57
C LEU A 155 15.76 -5.58 14.19
N VAL A 156 16.75 -4.68 14.08
CA VAL A 156 17.29 -4.21 12.80
C VAL A 156 18.58 -4.91 12.33
N ALA A 157 19.11 -5.87 13.11
CA ALA A 157 20.35 -6.59 12.81
C ALA A 157 20.30 -7.25 11.42
#